data_AF-A0A959PC60-F1
#
_entry.id   AF-A0A959PC60-F1
#
_cell.length_a   1.000
_cell.length_b   1.000
_cell.length_c   1.000
_cell.angle_alpha   90.00
_cell.angle_beta   90.00
_cell.angle_gamma   90.00
#
_symmetry.space_group_name_H-M   'P 1'
#
loop_
_entity.id
_entity.type
_entity.pdbx_description
1 polymer ?
#
loop_
_entity_poly.entity_id
_entity_poly.type
_entity_poly.pdbx_seq_one_letter_code
_entity_poly.pdbx_strand_id
1 'polypeptide(L)'
;MKTLLPAMLLLCSVATAQFPDYNSSAMDTCYNGVLYPVIEGWDAYQTLDNTWDGPRDTSVCVQTVYGVNFAYFEASDVDLFRPVFFKADVDTTFAFTPHTLWRASVFANAGVLSNVTDWCNDGYCSGILVEIEVPYNDTAWVERRYFGNFENGFGTLHTADLCMPVEYPEQYSRLKTLVIKMFFDESTDIGLGLPWFEDMSWTAVYLDSAGFIPFNNSQFDYFFPWQSDGLDNYVIPYDPSYGFPSDTTPSYVDVAPIPNVDYQSLVTLSFDFGKTLTFEPHAHLRGALIEGSDSLRHDLELINLGAEVCMPPEFEVVMQPGTGYTHVDGNLAFGYKSCIRFQYNSRLTVAPGAQLVSGSNSQGMLAFDDGAYVKVEENATLEINNGIVFFDSPWITGDQWVDVDVFEGGKIVFCENAYVYSQVPDKRLKWRINLWGGSVDLSGLSAEDREYFVIFGDENVSRPDDIVLLGNPVGEELAFSFDVSGATDWQVDVYDKSGAQVLSRMQLQDDADRFVIDTSALAAGYYILKIRGEAGTYSARFVKS
;
A
#
# COMPACT_ATOMS: atom_id res chain seq x y z
N MET A 1 26.09 42.27 -12.88
CA MET A 1 26.56 41.87 -11.54
C MET A 1 25.84 40.57 -11.20
N LYS A 2 26.57 39.44 -11.28
CA LYS A 2 26.08 38.12 -10.85
C LYS A 2 26.49 37.96 -9.39
N THR A 3 25.52 37.99 -8.49
CA THR A 3 25.73 37.64 -7.08
C THR A 3 25.69 36.12 -6.97
N LEU A 4 26.86 35.53 -6.73
CA LEU A 4 27.00 34.15 -6.29
C LEU A 4 26.35 34.03 -4.90
N LEU A 5 25.32 33.18 -4.78
CA LEU A 5 24.91 32.65 -3.48
C LEU A 5 26.03 31.74 -2.96
N PRO A 6 26.45 31.83 -1.68
CA PRO A 6 27.35 30.86 -1.10
C PRO A 6 26.57 29.55 -0.88
N ALA A 7 27.10 28.44 -1.38
CA ALA A 7 26.73 27.11 -0.93
C ALA A 7 27.12 26.99 0.55
N MET A 8 26.15 27.22 1.43
CA MET A 8 26.29 27.04 2.86
C MET A 8 26.08 25.54 3.11
N LEU A 9 27.17 24.77 3.12
CA LEU A 9 27.17 23.43 3.71
C LEU A 9 26.82 23.61 5.20
N LEU A 10 25.56 23.40 5.56
CA LEU A 10 25.21 23.09 6.94
C LEU A 10 25.79 21.70 7.25
N LEU A 11 26.87 21.68 8.02
CA LEU A 11 27.30 20.49 8.73
C LEU A 11 26.31 20.27 9.89
N CYS A 12 25.14 19.73 9.59
CA CYS A 12 24.28 19.11 10.58
C CYS A 12 24.89 17.74 10.91
N SER A 13 25.13 17.49 12.20
CA SER A 13 25.59 16.19 12.68
C SER A 13 24.45 15.18 12.54
N VAL A 14 24.36 14.54 11.37
CA VAL A 14 23.57 13.31 11.22
C VAL A 14 24.24 12.27 12.10
N ALA A 15 23.48 11.62 12.98
CA ALA A 15 23.97 10.46 13.70
C ALA A 15 24.08 9.29 12.71
N THR A 16 25.14 9.29 11.90
CA THR A 16 25.49 8.13 11.09
C THR A 16 26.07 7.09 12.03
N ALA A 17 25.28 6.08 12.37
CA ALA A 17 25.81 4.91 13.04
C ALA A 17 26.59 4.10 12.01
N GLN A 18 27.92 4.26 12.01
CA GLN A 18 28.79 3.36 11.27
C GLN A 18 28.79 2.01 11.98
N PHE A 19 28.55 0.95 11.22
CA PHE A 19 28.69 -0.43 11.64
C PHE A 19 30.08 -0.70 12.26
N PRO A 20 30.24 -1.78 13.06
CA PRO A 20 31.52 -2.14 13.68
C PRO A 20 32.70 -2.04 12.71
N ASP A 21 33.83 -1.64 13.27
CA ASP A 21 35.05 -1.19 12.59
C ASP A 21 35.47 -2.14 11.44
N TYR A 22 35.07 -1.81 10.21
CA TYR A 22 35.39 -2.55 8.98
C TYR A 22 36.89 -2.58 8.64
N ASN A 23 37.71 -1.95 9.47
CA ASN A 23 39.15 -1.79 9.26
C ASN A 23 39.97 -3.03 9.67
N SER A 24 39.32 -4.11 10.11
CA SER A 24 39.99 -5.36 10.45
C SER A 24 39.64 -6.49 9.48
N SER A 25 40.71 -7.11 8.96
CA SER A 25 40.64 -8.36 8.22
C SER A 25 40.88 -9.53 9.18
N ALA A 26 40.05 -10.57 9.09
CA ALA A 26 40.30 -11.86 9.70
C ALA A 26 40.73 -12.89 8.64
N MET A 27 41.15 -14.07 9.09
CA MET A 27 41.40 -15.22 8.22
C MET A 27 40.37 -16.29 8.57
N ASP A 28 39.73 -16.86 7.56
CA ASP A 28 38.85 -18.01 7.70
C ASP A 28 39.43 -19.23 6.97
N THR A 29 38.94 -20.43 7.28
CA THR A 29 39.45 -21.70 6.75
C THR A 29 38.45 -22.31 5.77
N CYS A 30 38.86 -22.41 4.50
CA CYS A 30 38.12 -23.08 3.44
C CYS A 30 38.05 -24.60 3.70
N TYR A 31 37.11 -25.32 3.07
CA TYR A 31 36.93 -26.77 3.26
C TYR A 31 38.18 -27.62 2.94
N ASN A 32 39.05 -27.10 2.07
CA ASN A 32 40.32 -27.71 1.69
C ASN A 32 41.47 -27.37 2.67
N GLY A 33 41.19 -26.64 3.76
CA GLY A 33 42.14 -26.20 4.76
C GLY A 33 42.95 -24.96 4.38
N VAL A 34 42.67 -24.32 3.24
CA VAL A 34 43.32 -23.07 2.83
C VAL A 34 42.75 -21.91 3.63
N LEU A 35 43.64 -21.09 4.18
CA LEU A 35 43.25 -19.85 4.84
C LEU A 35 43.02 -18.76 3.80
N TYR A 36 41.94 -18.00 3.95
CA TYR A 36 41.59 -16.89 3.05
C TYR A 36 41.16 -15.65 3.84
N PRO A 37 41.36 -14.43 3.28
CA PRO A 37 40.98 -13.21 3.96
C PRO A 37 39.46 -13.04 3.98
N VAL A 38 38.96 -12.58 5.12
CA VAL A 38 37.57 -12.14 5.31
C VAL A 38 37.52 -10.82 6.07
N ILE A 39 36.40 -10.11 5.96
CA ILE A 39 36.13 -8.92 6.78
C ILE A 39 35.63 -9.40 8.16
N GLU A 40 36.24 -8.91 9.24
CA GLU A 40 35.83 -9.32 10.60
C GLU A 40 34.36 -8.94 10.87
N GLY A 41 33.58 -9.87 11.43
CA GLY A 41 32.15 -9.67 11.68
C GLY A 41 31.23 -9.90 10.47
N TRP A 42 31.80 -10.26 9.32
CA TRP A 42 31.06 -10.56 8.09
C TRP A 42 31.35 -11.96 7.57
N ASP A 43 30.36 -12.57 6.95
CA ASP A 43 30.46 -13.85 6.26
C ASP A 43 30.03 -13.70 4.79
N ALA A 44 30.87 -14.18 3.88
CA ALA A 44 30.61 -14.22 2.45
C ALA A 44 30.48 -15.68 2.01
N TYR A 45 29.34 -16.04 1.42
CA TYR A 45 29.06 -17.45 1.09
C TYR A 45 28.03 -17.62 -0.03
N GLN A 46 27.94 -18.85 -0.53
CA GLN A 46 26.86 -19.33 -1.39
C GLN A 46 26.15 -20.51 -0.71
N THR A 47 24.90 -20.74 -1.07
CA THR A 47 24.08 -21.85 -0.56
C THR A 47 23.73 -22.84 -1.67
N LEU A 48 23.30 -24.04 -1.27
CA LEU A 48 22.93 -25.11 -2.19
C LEU A 48 21.54 -24.93 -2.82
N ASP A 49 20.67 -24.16 -2.17
CA ASP A 49 19.28 -23.88 -2.57
C ASP A 49 19.05 -22.42 -2.99
N ASN A 50 20.10 -21.60 -2.99
CA ASN A 50 20.08 -20.18 -3.35
C ASN A 50 19.25 -19.28 -2.42
N THR A 51 18.95 -19.73 -1.19
CA THR A 51 18.40 -18.87 -0.14
C THR A 51 19.52 -18.42 0.80
N TRP A 52 19.37 -17.27 1.45
CA TRP A 52 20.44 -16.73 2.32
C TRP A 52 20.62 -17.53 3.61
N ASP A 53 19.58 -18.21 4.06
CA ASP A 53 19.52 -19.03 5.28
C ASP A 53 19.65 -20.54 4.99
N GLY A 54 19.82 -20.90 3.72
CA GLY A 54 19.92 -22.28 3.27
C GLY A 54 21.25 -22.96 3.59
N PRO A 55 21.39 -24.26 3.29
CA PRO A 55 22.62 -25.00 3.54
C PRO A 55 23.80 -24.39 2.77
N ARG A 56 24.84 -23.93 3.49
CA ARG A 56 26.07 -23.38 2.90
C ARG A 56 26.73 -24.40 1.97
N ASP A 57 27.12 -23.95 0.78
CA ASP A 57 27.99 -24.71 -0.10
C ASP A 57 29.43 -24.60 0.38
N THR A 58 29.90 -25.64 1.06
CA THR A 58 31.26 -25.67 1.59
C THR A 58 32.31 -25.90 0.51
N SER A 59 31.94 -26.24 -0.73
CA SER A 59 32.90 -26.43 -1.83
C SER A 59 33.36 -25.11 -2.48
N VAL A 60 32.69 -24.00 -2.17
CA VAL A 60 33.02 -22.65 -2.65
C VAL A 60 33.57 -21.81 -1.50
N CYS A 61 34.64 -21.06 -1.75
CA CYS A 61 35.30 -20.23 -0.75
C CYS A 61 35.37 -18.80 -1.25
N VAL A 62 34.39 -18.00 -0.83
CA VAL A 62 34.23 -16.61 -1.28
C VAL A 62 35.18 -15.73 -0.49
N GLN A 63 36.24 -15.26 -1.14
CA GLN A 63 37.19 -14.35 -0.50
C GLN A 63 36.65 -12.93 -0.49
N THR A 64 36.89 -12.21 0.60
CA THR A 64 36.58 -10.78 0.68
C THR A 64 37.83 -10.01 1.02
N VAL A 65 38.19 -9.09 0.12
CA VAL A 65 39.32 -8.19 0.34
C VAL A 65 38.77 -6.83 0.72
N TYR A 66 39.14 -6.35 1.90
CA TYR A 66 38.80 -5.00 2.32
C TYR A 66 39.61 -3.97 1.53
N GLY A 67 38.93 -2.99 0.95
CA GLY A 67 39.51 -1.73 0.52
C GLY A 67 38.83 -0.55 1.22
N VAL A 68 39.32 0.67 0.97
CA VAL A 68 38.80 1.88 1.63
C VAL A 68 37.31 2.07 1.32
N ASN A 69 36.44 1.74 2.27
CA ASN A 69 34.95 1.76 2.18
C ASN A 69 34.29 0.74 1.24
N PHE A 70 35.03 -0.25 0.74
CA PHE A 70 34.49 -1.26 -0.16
C PHE A 70 34.94 -2.67 0.24
N ALA A 71 34.03 -3.64 0.18
CA ALA A 71 34.35 -5.04 0.12
C ALA A 71 34.56 -5.45 -1.35
N TYR A 72 35.66 -6.14 -1.64
CA TYR A 72 35.94 -6.67 -2.97
C TYR A 72 35.76 -8.18 -3.02
N PHE A 73 35.08 -8.66 -4.06
CA PHE A 73 34.83 -10.07 -4.32
C PHE A 73 35.46 -10.46 -5.65
N GLU A 74 36.31 -11.48 -5.66
CA GLU A 74 36.90 -12.01 -6.89
C GLU A 74 35.91 -12.95 -7.59
N ALA A 75 35.61 -12.69 -8.87
CA ALA A 75 34.66 -13.50 -9.63
C ALA A 75 35.12 -14.97 -9.78
N SER A 76 36.42 -15.25 -9.66
CA SER A 76 36.98 -16.60 -9.73
C SER A 76 36.69 -17.46 -8.50
N ASP A 77 36.28 -16.85 -7.40
CA ASP A 77 36.05 -17.54 -6.12
C ASP A 77 34.60 -18.01 -5.94
N VAL A 78 33.73 -17.71 -6.91
CA VAL A 78 32.28 -17.92 -6.79
C VAL A 78 31.70 -18.66 -8.00
N ASP A 79 30.61 -19.38 -7.80
CA ASP A 79 29.77 -19.87 -8.88
C ASP A 79 28.85 -18.76 -9.38
N LEU A 80 29.15 -18.21 -10.56
CA LEU A 80 28.44 -17.06 -11.14
C LEU A 80 26.95 -17.32 -11.43
N PHE A 81 26.50 -18.58 -11.44
CA PHE A 81 25.09 -18.92 -11.65
C PHE A 81 24.26 -18.94 -10.36
N ARG A 82 24.89 -18.68 -9.22
CA ARG A 82 24.25 -18.66 -7.91
C ARG A 82 24.51 -17.33 -7.20
N PRO A 83 23.58 -16.87 -6.35
CA PRO A 83 23.80 -15.65 -5.59
C PRO A 83 24.95 -15.84 -4.60
N VAL A 84 25.71 -14.77 -4.37
CA VAL A 84 26.58 -14.63 -3.21
C VAL A 84 25.84 -13.83 -2.16
N PHE A 85 25.91 -14.30 -0.93
CA PHE A 85 25.39 -13.62 0.25
C PHE A 85 26.56 -13.03 1.01
N PHE A 86 26.45 -11.75 1.34
CA PHE A 86 27.36 -11.06 2.23
C PHE A 86 26.59 -10.62 3.47
N LYS A 87 26.80 -11.34 4.57
CA LYS A 87 26.01 -11.25 5.79
C LYS A 87 26.85 -10.65 6.90
N ALA A 88 26.28 -9.72 7.65
CA ALA A 88 26.81 -9.32 8.95
C ALA A 88 26.04 -10.01 10.06
N ASP A 89 26.78 -10.63 10.98
CA ASP A 89 26.24 -11.01 12.28
C ASP A 89 26.40 -9.81 13.22
N VAL A 90 25.32 -9.05 13.36
CA VAL A 90 25.35 -7.81 14.12
C VAL A 90 25.20 -8.14 15.59
N ASP A 91 26.24 -7.85 16.39
CA ASP A 91 26.09 -7.87 17.83
C ASP A 91 25.05 -6.82 18.25
N THR A 92 24.21 -7.18 19.21
CA THR A 92 23.00 -6.52 19.75
C THR A 92 23.11 -5.03 20.14
N THR A 93 24.25 -4.40 19.89
CA THR A 93 24.56 -3.00 20.23
C THR A 93 23.97 -1.98 19.26
N PHE A 94 23.64 -2.35 18.02
CA PHE A 94 22.98 -1.44 17.10
C PHE A 94 21.50 -1.30 17.46
N ALA A 95 21.11 -0.10 17.87
CA ALA A 95 19.78 0.22 18.37
C ALA A 95 19.10 1.23 17.43
N PHE A 96 17.95 0.84 16.88
CA PHE A 96 17.07 1.73 16.14
C PHE A 96 16.20 2.51 17.11
N THR A 97 16.24 3.84 16.99
CA THR A 97 15.32 4.72 17.70
C THR A 97 13.90 4.42 17.26
N PRO A 98 12.96 4.23 18.20
CA PRO A 98 11.55 4.09 17.86
C PRO A 98 10.93 5.34 17.25
N HIS A 99 9.75 5.20 16.64
CA HIS A 99 9.04 6.26 15.91
C HIS A 99 9.96 7.05 15.01
N THR A 100 10.80 6.33 14.28
CA THR A 100 11.84 6.90 13.42
C THR A 100 11.80 6.16 12.09
N LEU A 101 11.80 6.92 11.01
CA LEU A 101 12.00 6.41 9.67
C LEU A 101 13.49 6.25 9.48
N TRP A 102 13.94 5.02 9.26
CA TRP A 102 15.34 4.72 8.99
C TRP A 102 15.52 4.42 7.51
N ARG A 103 16.62 4.88 6.93
CA ARG A 103 17.08 4.45 5.60
C ARG A 103 18.26 3.51 5.78
N ALA A 104 18.24 2.37 5.11
CA ALA A 104 19.43 1.55 4.90
C ALA A 104 19.79 1.58 3.43
N SER A 105 21.08 1.68 3.16
CA SER A 105 21.56 1.86 1.79
C SER A 105 22.87 1.12 1.58
N VAL A 106 23.03 0.59 0.38
CA VAL A 106 24.25 -0.08 -0.06
C VAL A 106 24.53 0.29 -1.51
N PHE A 107 25.81 0.36 -1.88
CA PHE A 107 26.24 0.66 -3.24
C PHE A 107 27.05 -0.49 -3.81
N ALA A 108 26.97 -0.71 -5.12
CA ALA A 108 27.84 -1.65 -5.83
C ALA A 108 28.34 -1.02 -7.13
N ASN A 109 29.53 -1.37 -7.60
CA ASN A 109 30.01 -0.90 -8.91
C ASN A 109 29.10 -1.39 -10.05
N ALA A 110 28.74 -0.48 -10.97
CA ALA A 110 27.85 -0.74 -12.09
C ALA A 110 28.52 -1.61 -13.17
N GLY A 111 27.73 -2.47 -13.78
CA GLY A 111 28.18 -3.41 -14.82
C GLY A 111 28.63 -4.76 -14.29
N VAL A 112 28.39 -5.06 -13.02
CA VAL A 112 28.76 -6.34 -12.40
C VAL A 112 27.61 -7.08 -11.75
N LEU A 113 26.50 -6.40 -11.44
CA LEU A 113 25.32 -7.07 -10.91
C LEU A 113 24.41 -7.51 -12.05
N SER A 114 24.14 -8.81 -12.13
CA SER A 114 23.06 -9.35 -12.93
C SER A 114 21.78 -9.42 -12.08
N ASN A 115 20.64 -9.62 -12.75
CA ASN A 115 19.35 -9.82 -12.11
C ASN A 115 18.99 -8.77 -11.03
N VAL A 116 19.19 -7.49 -11.35
CA VAL A 116 18.69 -6.33 -10.57
C VAL A 116 17.18 -6.14 -10.77
N THR A 117 16.45 -7.24 -10.95
CA THR A 117 14.99 -7.20 -11.12
C THR A 117 14.31 -7.28 -9.76
N ASP A 118 13.05 -6.88 -9.71
CA ASP A 118 12.26 -6.89 -8.48
C ASP A 118 11.80 -8.30 -8.05
N TRP A 119 12.03 -9.33 -8.86
CA TRP A 119 11.31 -10.61 -8.69
C TRP A 119 12.22 -11.82 -8.49
N CYS A 120 12.31 -12.23 -7.22
CA CYS A 120 12.87 -13.51 -6.79
C CYS A 120 11.97 -14.12 -5.72
N ASN A 121 12.00 -15.46 -5.57
CA ASN A 121 11.10 -16.21 -4.67
C ASN A 121 11.10 -15.68 -3.21
N ASP A 122 12.23 -15.15 -2.76
CA ASP A 122 12.44 -14.66 -1.40
C ASP A 122 12.13 -13.16 -1.25
N GLY A 123 11.56 -12.53 -2.29
CA GLY A 123 11.14 -11.12 -2.30
C GLY A 123 12.15 -10.11 -2.84
N TYR A 124 13.40 -10.52 -3.07
CA TYR A 124 14.45 -9.66 -3.64
C TYR A 124 15.51 -10.48 -4.39
N CYS A 125 16.06 -9.91 -5.47
CA CYS A 125 17.09 -10.54 -6.28
C CYS A 125 18.49 -10.12 -5.87
N SER A 126 19.09 -9.16 -6.57
CA SER A 126 20.28 -8.48 -6.08
C SER A 126 19.81 -7.31 -5.21
N GLY A 127 20.19 -7.27 -3.94
CA GLY A 127 19.72 -6.25 -3.02
C GLY A 127 20.19 -6.42 -1.58
N ILE A 128 19.54 -5.71 -0.68
CA ILE A 128 19.78 -5.68 0.76
C ILE A 128 18.54 -6.21 1.50
N LEU A 129 18.78 -7.03 2.53
CA LEU A 129 17.81 -7.50 3.50
C LEU A 129 18.26 -7.03 4.87
N VAL A 130 17.37 -6.34 5.58
CA VAL A 130 17.55 -5.93 6.98
C VAL A 130 16.50 -6.64 7.83
N GLU A 131 16.96 -7.43 8.80
CA GLU A 131 16.11 -8.04 9.82
C GLU A 131 16.34 -7.35 11.15
N ILE A 132 15.29 -6.77 11.72
CA ILE A 132 15.31 -6.16 13.04
C ILE A 132 14.49 -6.99 14.02
N GLU A 133 14.90 -6.97 15.28
CA GLU A 133 14.12 -7.48 16.40
C GLU A 133 13.46 -6.31 17.14
N VAL A 134 12.14 -6.32 17.15
CA VAL A 134 11.30 -5.38 17.88
C VAL A 134 10.89 -6.03 19.20
N PRO A 135 11.16 -5.39 20.36
CA PRO A 135 10.86 -5.99 21.65
C PRO A 135 9.35 -6.04 21.89
N TYR A 136 8.79 -7.25 22.05
CA TYR A 136 7.38 -7.47 22.41
C TYR A 136 7.13 -7.27 23.90
N ASN A 137 8.08 -7.73 24.71
CA ASN A 137 8.18 -7.49 26.15
C ASN A 137 9.63 -7.74 26.60
N ASP A 138 9.89 -7.69 27.91
CA ASP A 138 11.22 -7.89 28.51
C ASP A 138 11.93 -9.20 28.11
N THR A 139 11.20 -10.19 27.59
CA THR A 139 11.70 -11.53 27.29
C THR A 139 11.41 -12.03 25.86
N ALA A 140 10.60 -11.32 25.09
CA ALA A 140 10.15 -11.75 23.77
C ALA A 140 10.39 -10.66 22.73
N TRP A 141 10.75 -11.09 21.51
CA TRP A 141 11.05 -10.22 20.38
C TRP A 141 10.23 -10.69 19.17
N VAL A 142 9.84 -9.74 18.33
CA VAL A 142 9.20 -9.97 17.03
C VAL A 142 10.18 -9.57 15.95
N GLU A 143 10.32 -10.41 14.93
CA GLU A 143 11.22 -10.16 13.81
C GLU A 143 10.47 -9.38 12.73
N ARG A 144 11.12 -8.36 12.17
CA ARG A 144 10.65 -7.60 11.00
C ARG A 144 11.71 -7.67 9.92
N ARG A 145 11.29 -7.85 8.67
CA ARG A 145 12.17 -7.93 7.52
C ARG A 145 11.87 -6.82 6.53
N TYR A 146 12.92 -6.14 6.11
CA TYR A 146 12.88 -5.10 5.09
C TYR A 146 13.82 -5.51 3.96
N PHE A 147 13.41 -5.22 2.73
CA PHE A 147 14.17 -5.54 1.53
C PHE A 147 14.25 -4.31 0.64
N GLY A 148 15.39 -4.15 -0.03
CA GLY A 148 15.58 -3.16 -1.10
C GLY A 148 16.36 -3.81 -2.24
N ASN A 149 15.88 -3.68 -3.47
CA ASN A 149 16.61 -4.16 -4.65
C ASN A 149 17.64 -3.13 -5.09
N PHE A 150 18.72 -3.59 -5.72
CA PHE A 150 19.63 -2.70 -6.43
C PHE A 150 18.93 -2.11 -7.65
N GLU A 151 19.05 -0.80 -7.81
CA GLU A 151 18.58 -0.06 -8.98
C GLU A 151 19.76 0.52 -9.75
N ASN A 152 19.51 1.00 -10.98
CA ASN A 152 20.49 1.76 -11.73
C ASN A 152 20.70 3.12 -11.06
N GLY A 153 21.80 3.25 -10.32
CA GLY A 153 22.15 4.46 -9.61
C GLY A 153 22.84 5.51 -10.49
N PHE A 154 23.42 6.52 -9.83
CA PHE A 154 24.13 7.61 -10.51
C PHE A 154 25.51 7.16 -11.02
N GLY A 155 25.68 7.16 -12.34
CA GLY A 155 26.96 6.94 -12.99
C GLY A 155 27.34 5.47 -13.08
N THR A 156 28.41 5.07 -12.40
CA THR A 156 28.93 3.69 -12.41
C THR A 156 28.63 2.95 -11.11
N LEU A 157 27.53 3.27 -10.42
CA LEU A 157 27.13 2.58 -9.21
C LEU A 157 25.66 2.13 -9.31
N HIS A 158 25.39 0.92 -8.85
CA HIS A 158 24.05 0.49 -8.44
C HIS A 158 23.83 0.86 -6.98
N THR A 159 22.61 1.23 -6.63
CA THR A 159 22.23 1.58 -5.26
C THR A 159 21.04 0.73 -4.85
N ALA A 160 21.07 0.11 -3.69
CA ALA A 160 19.88 -0.47 -3.08
C ALA A 160 19.54 0.35 -1.85
N ASP A 161 18.34 0.92 -1.85
CA ASP A 161 17.81 1.75 -0.79
C ASP A 161 16.57 1.09 -0.21
N LEU A 162 16.42 1.13 1.11
CA LEU A 162 15.21 0.72 1.79
C LEU A 162 14.85 1.71 2.90
N CYS A 163 13.56 1.93 3.10
CA CYS A 163 13.01 2.72 4.19
C CYS A 163 12.33 1.80 5.20
N MET A 164 12.58 2.03 6.49
CA MET A 164 12.13 1.21 7.60
C MET A 164 11.47 2.10 8.66
N PRO A 165 10.13 2.18 8.67
CA PRO A 165 9.43 2.81 9.77
C PRO A 165 9.50 1.88 11.00
N VAL A 166 10.12 2.34 12.09
CA VAL A 166 10.30 1.55 13.33
C VAL A 166 9.27 1.97 14.38
N GLU A 167 8.38 1.05 14.76
CA GLU A 167 7.09 1.37 15.41
C GLU A 167 7.05 1.42 16.95
N TYR A 168 7.93 0.71 17.66
CA TYR A 168 7.69 0.43 19.09
C TYR A 168 8.46 1.33 20.07
N PRO A 169 7.80 2.28 20.79
CA PRO A 169 8.47 3.36 21.53
C PRO A 169 9.14 2.99 22.84
N GLU A 170 8.73 1.88 23.46
CA GLU A 170 9.13 1.63 24.85
C GLU A 170 10.58 1.16 24.97
N GLN A 171 11.13 0.56 23.91
CA GLN A 171 12.48 0.04 23.87
C GLN A 171 13.04 0.11 22.45
N TYR A 172 14.36 0.28 22.33
CA TYR A 172 15.04 0.27 21.04
C TYR A 172 14.84 -1.07 20.34
N SER A 173 14.48 -1.03 19.06
CA SER A 173 14.61 -2.20 18.20
C SER A 173 16.09 -2.43 17.92
N ARG A 174 16.50 -3.67 17.71
CA ARG A 174 17.91 -3.98 17.44
C ARG A 174 18.08 -4.61 16.08
N LEU A 175 19.22 -4.34 15.46
CA LEU A 175 19.58 -5.02 14.23
C LEU A 175 19.96 -6.46 14.56
N LYS A 176 19.25 -7.41 13.96
CA LYS A 176 19.51 -8.84 14.14
C LYS A 176 20.39 -9.37 13.02
N THR A 177 19.98 -9.11 11.79
CA THR A 177 20.66 -9.62 10.60
C THR A 177 20.70 -8.57 9.50
N LEU A 178 21.83 -8.47 8.81
CA LEU A 178 21.97 -7.71 7.57
C LEU A 178 22.55 -8.63 6.51
N VAL A 179 21.86 -8.79 5.38
CA VAL A 179 22.31 -9.63 4.26
C VAL A 179 22.28 -8.80 3.00
N ILE A 180 23.35 -8.87 2.22
CA ILE A 180 23.41 -8.34 0.86
C ILE A 180 23.48 -9.55 -0.08
N LYS A 181 22.49 -9.67 -0.97
CA LYS A 181 22.40 -10.72 -1.98
C LYS A 181 22.85 -10.15 -3.32
N MET A 182 23.75 -10.85 -4.01
CA MET A 182 24.34 -10.38 -5.26
C MET A 182 24.37 -11.50 -6.28
N PHE A 183 23.86 -11.24 -7.47
CA PHE A 183 24.14 -12.03 -8.66
C PHE A 183 25.20 -11.33 -9.50
N PHE A 184 26.20 -12.06 -9.96
CA PHE A 184 27.32 -11.52 -10.73
C PHE A 184 27.00 -11.60 -12.23
N ASP A 185 27.45 -10.60 -12.98
CA ASP A 185 27.62 -10.68 -14.43
C ASP A 185 29.06 -11.15 -14.73
N GLU A 186 29.31 -11.71 -15.92
CA GLU A 186 30.51 -12.51 -16.19
C GLU A 186 31.85 -11.77 -15.90
N SER A 187 32.72 -12.44 -15.13
CA SER A 187 34.18 -12.26 -15.07
C SER A 187 34.78 -10.97 -14.49
N THR A 188 33.98 -10.06 -13.92
CA THR A 188 34.49 -8.84 -13.28
C THR A 188 34.35 -8.88 -11.76
N ASP A 189 35.40 -8.42 -11.07
CA ASP A 189 35.40 -8.30 -9.61
C ASP A 189 34.37 -7.26 -9.15
N ILE A 190 33.65 -7.56 -8.05
CA ILE A 190 32.68 -6.62 -7.46
C ILE A 190 33.38 -5.78 -6.40
N GLY A 191 33.20 -4.47 -6.50
CA GLY A 191 33.34 -3.56 -5.37
C GLY A 191 31.96 -3.28 -4.79
N LEU A 192 31.74 -3.66 -3.54
CA LEU A 192 30.53 -3.43 -2.77
C LEU A 192 30.82 -2.38 -1.71
N GLY A 193 30.18 -1.22 -1.84
CA GLY A 193 30.18 -0.20 -0.80
C GLY A 193 29.52 -0.76 0.46
N LEU A 194 30.08 -0.42 1.61
CA LEU A 194 29.56 -0.90 2.88
C LEU A 194 28.17 -0.29 3.14
N PRO A 195 27.25 -1.04 3.76
CA PRO A 195 25.94 -0.51 4.08
C PRO A 195 26.03 0.53 5.19
N TRP A 196 25.21 1.58 5.09
CA TRP A 196 25.02 2.56 6.16
C TRP A 196 23.55 2.72 6.47
N PHE A 197 23.29 3.16 7.70
CA PHE A 197 21.97 3.45 8.23
C PHE A 197 21.89 4.94 8.54
N GLU A 198 20.81 5.55 8.11
CA GLU A 198 20.53 6.96 8.32
C GLU A 198 19.17 7.11 9.01
N ASP A 199 19.17 7.89 10.09
CA ASP A 199 17.95 8.38 10.72
C ASP A 199 17.37 9.49 9.83
N MET A 200 16.21 9.24 9.24
CA MET A 200 15.50 10.15 8.33
C MET A 200 14.50 11.06 9.08
N SER A 201 14.50 11.10 10.42
CA SER A 201 13.57 11.90 11.24
C SER A 201 13.55 13.39 10.88
N TRP A 202 14.64 13.93 10.33
CA TRP A 202 14.71 15.32 9.88
C TRP A 202 13.94 15.59 8.59
N THR A 203 13.65 14.56 7.78
CA THR A 203 12.77 14.62 6.59
C THR A 203 11.38 14.05 6.86
N ALA A 204 11.19 13.36 7.98
CA ALA A 204 9.98 12.65 8.30
C ALA A 204 9.00 13.56 9.06
N VAL A 205 7.77 13.68 8.56
CA VAL A 205 6.66 14.33 9.23
C VAL A 205 5.71 13.26 9.74
N TYR A 206 5.66 13.12 11.07
CA TYR A 206 4.73 12.21 11.73
C TYR A 206 3.34 12.85 11.81
N LEU A 207 2.37 12.23 11.18
CA LEU A 207 1.00 12.73 11.11
C LEU A 207 0.16 12.10 12.22
N ASP A 208 -0.03 12.86 13.29
CA ASP A 208 -1.06 12.58 14.28
C ASP A 208 -2.35 13.33 13.96
N SER A 209 -3.38 13.19 14.80
CA SER A 209 -4.66 13.87 14.63
C SER A 209 -4.57 15.40 14.68
N ALA A 210 -3.49 15.97 15.18
CA ALA A 210 -3.22 17.41 15.21
C ALA A 210 -2.36 17.89 14.02
N GLY A 211 -1.70 16.97 13.30
CA GLY A 211 -0.77 17.25 12.21
C GLY A 211 -1.42 17.62 10.87
N PHE A 212 -2.74 17.44 10.71
CA PHE A 212 -3.44 17.75 9.46
C PHE A 212 -3.72 19.25 9.32
N ILE A 213 -3.31 19.83 8.19
CA ILE A 213 -3.51 21.25 7.91
C ILE A 213 -4.72 21.45 6.98
N PRO A 214 -5.73 22.23 7.39
CA PRO A 214 -6.87 22.59 6.55
C PRO A 214 -6.46 23.28 5.25
N PHE A 215 -6.98 22.83 4.12
CA PHE A 215 -6.76 23.45 2.82
C PHE A 215 -7.70 24.63 2.60
N ASN A 216 -7.16 25.81 2.30
CA ASN A 216 -7.95 27.03 2.08
C ASN A 216 -8.95 27.36 3.21
N ASN A 217 -8.62 27.00 4.46
CA ASN A 217 -9.53 27.08 5.61
C ASN A 217 -10.82 26.23 5.44
N SER A 218 -10.80 25.21 4.58
CA SER A 218 -11.87 24.21 4.50
C SER A 218 -11.94 23.45 5.82
N GLN A 219 -13.15 23.18 6.27
CA GLN A 219 -13.38 22.36 7.45
C GLN A 219 -13.20 20.86 7.16
N PHE A 220 -13.29 20.46 5.90
CA PHE A 220 -13.39 19.05 5.48
C PHE A 220 -12.22 18.59 4.60
N ASP A 221 -11.41 19.51 4.08
CA ASP A 221 -10.33 19.20 3.15
C ASP A 221 -8.98 19.51 3.76
N TYR A 222 -8.10 18.52 3.77
CA TYR A 222 -6.77 18.58 4.33
C TYR A 222 -5.72 18.31 3.27
N PHE A 223 -4.59 18.97 3.40
CA PHE A 223 -3.40 18.70 2.61
C PHE A 223 -2.21 18.46 3.51
N PHE A 224 -1.31 17.62 3.03
CA PHE A 224 0.01 17.53 3.63
C PHE A 224 0.80 18.82 3.42
N PRO A 225 1.34 19.45 4.47
CA PRO A 225 2.00 20.74 4.35
C PRO A 225 3.38 20.61 3.71
N TRP A 226 3.65 21.41 2.68
CA TRP A 226 4.98 21.46 2.05
C TRP A 226 6.03 21.92 3.07
N GLN A 227 7.07 21.13 3.33
CA GLN A 227 8.24 21.62 4.06
C GLN A 227 9.16 22.36 3.09
N SER A 228 9.93 23.33 3.60
CA SER A 228 10.82 24.17 2.79
C SER A 228 11.92 23.41 2.04
N ASP A 229 12.11 22.13 2.35
CA ASP A 229 13.32 21.37 2.03
C ASP A 229 13.09 20.37 0.87
N GLY A 230 11.84 20.25 0.37
CA GLY A 230 11.53 19.65 -0.93
C GLY A 230 11.49 18.13 -1.02
N LEU A 231 11.70 17.40 0.08
CA LEU A 231 11.49 15.95 0.20
C LEU A 231 10.72 15.69 1.50
N ASP A 232 9.41 15.51 1.38
CA ASP A 232 8.53 15.35 2.53
C ASP A 232 8.11 13.89 2.68
N ASN A 233 8.72 13.18 3.64
CA ASN A 233 8.35 11.83 4.00
C ASN A 233 7.28 11.88 5.10
N TYR A 234 6.03 11.58 4.79
CA TYR A 234 4.97 11.50 5.79
C TYR A 234 4.85 10.08 6.32
N VAL A 235 4.84 9.97 7.65
CA VAL A 235 4.70 8.69 8.35
C VAL A 235 3.42 8.74 9.17
N ILE A 236 2.55 7.75 8.99
CA ILE A 236 1.44 7.51 9.92
C ILE A 236 1.99 6.68 11.09
N PRO A 237 2.14 7.28 12.29
CA PRO A 237 2.73 6.59 13.44
C PRO A 237 1.75 5.58 14.04
N TYR A 238 2.32 4.55 14.67
CA TYR A 238 1.59 3.68 15.56
C TYR A 238 1.36 4.37 16.91
N ASP A 239 0.15 4.30 17.46
CA ASP A 239 -0.14 4.82 18.81
C ASP A 239 0.11 3.73 19.87
N PRO A 240 1.16 3.86 20.72
CA PRO A 240 1.49 2.87 21.73
C PRO A 240 0.40 2.66 22.79
N SER A 241 -0.57 3.57 22.92
CA SER A 241 -1.67 3.41 23.86
C SER A 241 -2.55 2.19 23.54
N TYR A 242 -2.48 1.66 22.32
CA TYR A 242 -3.16 0.43 21.88
C TYR A 242 -2.43 -0.87 22.30
N GLY A 243 -1.20 -0.78 22.81
CA GLY A 243 -0.35 -1.92 23.16
C GLY A 243 0.70 -2.21 22.08
N PHE A 244 1.23 -3.45 22.04
CA PHE A 244 2.21 -3.83 21.03
C PHE A 244 1.58 -3.93 19.62
N PRO A 245 2.20 -3.40 18.56
CA PRO A 245 1.71 -3.46 17.18
C PRO A 245 1.46 -4.90 16.69
N SER A 246 0.19 -5.25 16.42
CA SER A 246 -0.20 -6.54 15.85
C SER A 246 -1.53 -6.47 15.12
N ASP A 247 -1.88 -7.51 14.36
CA ASP A 247 -3.19 -7.64 13.71
C ASP A 247 -4.38 -7.56 14.69
N THR A 248 -4.15 -7.90 15.96
CA THR A 248 -5.17 -7.84 17.02
C THR A 248 -5.18 -6.52 17.79
N THR A 249 -4.16 -5.69 17.58
CA THR A 249 -3.93 -4.41 18.26
C THR A 249 -3.45 -3.36 17.25
N PRO A 250 -4.23 -3.06 16.20
CA PRO A 250 -3.91 -1.97 15.29
C PRO A 250 -4.18 -0.61 15.96
N SER A 251 -3.41 0.40 15.57
CA SER A 251 -3.65 1.79 15.98
C SER A 251 -4.27 2.61 14.84
N TYR A 252 -4.92 3.71 15.21
CA TYR A 252 -5.63 4.55 14.25
C TYR A 252 -5.32 6.02 14.46
N VAL A 253 -4.96 6.69 13.37
CA VAL A 253 -4.98 8.15 13.30
C VAL A 253 -6.35 8.58 12.79
N ASP A 254 -7.13 9.18 13.69
CA ASP A 254 -8.48 9.66 13.40
C ASP A 254 -8.42 11.04 12.70
N VAL A 255 -9.02 11.13 11.52
CA VAL A 255 -9.14 12.39 10.74
C VAL A 255 -10.55 12.94 10.89
N ALA A 256 -10.68 14.14 11.45
CA ALA A 256 -11.96 14.80 11.72
C ALA A 256 -12.09 16.12 10.96
N PRO A 257 -13.30 16.63 10.72
CA PRO A 257 -13.49 18.04 10.39
C PRO A 257 -13.03 18.96 11.53
N ILE A 258 -12.61 20.20 11.23
CA ILE A 258 -12.22 21.19 12.25
C ILE A 258 -13.10 22.45 12.13
N PRO A 259 -13.98 22.74 13.12
CA PRO A 259 -14.30 21.91 14.29
C PRO A 259 -15.00 20.61 13.89
N ASN A 260 -15.02 19.62 14.79
CA ASN A 260 -15.79 18.39 14.58
C ASN A 260 -17.29 18.73 14.50
N VAL A 261 -18.09 17.92 13.81
CA VAL A 261 -19.53 18.15 13.60
C VAL A 261 -20.36 16.95 14.06
N ASP A 262 -21.65 17.15 14.32
CA ASP A 262 -22.59 16.15 14.88
C ASP A 262 -23.33 15.32 13.81
N TYR A 263 -22.91 15.40 12.54
CA TYR A 263 -23.42 14.60 11.43
C TYR A 263 -22.29 13.95 10.62
N GLN A 264 -22.59 12.82 9.97
CA GLN A 264 -21.61 12.14 9.12
C GLN A 264 -21.30 13.02 7.91
N SER A 265 -20.01 13.20 7.65
CA SER A 265 -19.50 13.97 6.51
C SER A 265 -18.29 13.27 5.92
N LEU A 266 -18.00 13.58 4.66
CA LEU A 266 -16.78 13.15 3.99
C LEU A 266 -15.65 14.11 4.37
N VAL A 267 -14.55 13.57 4.85
CA VAL A 267 -13.30 14.28 5.09
C VAL A 267 -12.31 13.86 4.02
N THR A 268 -11.67 14.82 3.35
CA THR A 268 -10.72 14.57 2.28
C THR A 268 -9.31 14.84 2.77
N LEU A 269 -8.38 13.90 2.53
CA LEU A 269 -6.96 14.07 2.75
C LEU A 269 -6.22 13.91 1.42
N SER A 270 -5.68 15.00 0.90
CA SER A 270 -4.97 15.02 -0.38
C SER A 270 -3.46 15.09 -0.21
N PHE A 271 -2.75 14.32 -1.03
CA PHE A 271 -1.28 14.29 -1.06
C PHE A 271 -0.78 14.40 -2.50
N ASP A 272 0.21 15.27 -2.68
CA ASP A 272 0.61 15.82 -3.98
C ASP A 272 2.01 15.34 -4.39
N PHE A 273 2.40 15.62 -5.62
CA PHE A 273 3.70 15.29 -6.19
C PHE A 273 4.88 15.72 -5.30
N GLY A 274 5.91 14.86 -5.27
CA GLY A 274 7.14 15.07 -4.50
C GLY A 274 7.02 14.74 -3.00
N LYS A 275 5.91 14.12 -2.60
CA LYS A 275 5.68 13.63 -1.24
C LYS A 275 5.71 12.10 -1.23
N THR A 276 6.10 11.56 -0.10
CA THR A 276 6.03 10.13 0.17
C THR A 276 5.12 9.89 1.36
N LEU A 277 4.20 8.93 1.29
CA LEU A 277 3.39 8.48 2.42
C LEU A 277 3.77 7.03 2.76
N THR A 278 4.12 6.79 4.02
CA THR A 278 4.34 5.45 4.58
C THR A 278 3.61 5.31 5.91
N PHE A 279 3.45 4.08 6.36
CA PHE A 279 2.80 3.73 7.61
C PHE A 279 3.80 2.99 8.52
N GLU A 280 3.73 3.19 9.82
CA GLU A 280 4.34 2.27 10.79
C GLU A 280 3.50 0.97 10.90
N PRO A 281 4.13 -0.20 11.13
CA PRO A 281 3.39 -1.46 11.18
C PRO A 281 2.13 -1.41 12.04
N HIS A 282 1.01 -1.87 11.45
CA HIS A 282 -0.33 -1.88 12.06
C HIS A 282 -0.92 -0.49 12.42
N ALA A 283 -0.39 0.59 11.84
CA ALA A 283 -0.99 1.92 11.89
C ALA A 283 -1.88 2.18 10.68
N HIS A 284 -3.07 2.74 10.90
CA HIS A 284 -4.06 3.00 9.85
C HIS A 284 -4.67 4.40 9.97
N LEU A 285 -5.25 4.88 8.87
CA LEU A 285 -6.07 6.08 8.84
C LEU A 285 -7.55 5.69 8.82
N ARG A 286 -8.39 6.51 9.47
CA ARG A 286 -9.85 6.43 9.36
C ARG A 286 -10.50 7.76 9.69
N GLY A 287 -11.76 7.91 9.31
CA GLY A 287 -12.57 9.05 9.78
C GLY A 287 -12.79 8.97 11.29
N ALA A 288 -12.70 10.12 11.96
CA ALA A 288 -12.96 10.25 13.38
C ALA A 288 -14.44 9.98 13.73
N LEU A 289 -14.72 9.78 15.02
CA LEU A 289 -16.09 9.77 15.50
C LEU A 289 -16.74 11.15 15.33
N ILE A 290 -18.00 11.13 14.93
CA ILE A 290 -18.85 12.32 14.84
C ILE A 290 -19.06 12.88 16.25
N GLU A 291 -19.20 14.20 16.38
CA GLU A 291 -19.42 14.85 17.67
C GLU A 291 -20.65 14.24 18.38
N GLY A 292 -20.44 13.80 19.62
CA GLY A 292 -21.50 13.19 20.43
C GLY A 292 -21.81 11.72 20.11
N SER A 293 -21.12 11.09 19.14
CA SER A 293 -21.27 9.67 18.81
C SER A 293 -20.16 8.81 19.42
N ASP A 294 -20.47 7.56 19.77
CA ASP A 294 -19.53 6.54 20.21
C ASP A 294 -19.24 5.46 19.14
N SER A 295 -19.92 5.53 18.00
CA SER A 295 -19.96 4.45 17.02
C SER A 295 -20.00 4.94 15.57
N LEU A 296 -20.62 6.09 15.29
CA LEU A 296 -20.70 6.63 13.93
C LEU A 296 -19.50 7.51 13.63
N ARG A 297 -18.89 7.29 12.46
CA ARG A 297 -17.67 7.96 12.01
C ARG A 297 -17.93 8.82 10.77
N HIS A 298 -17.09 9.82 10.58
CA HIS A 298 -16.94 10.46 9.28
C HIS A 298 -16.44 9.45 8.25
N ASP A 299 -16.79 9.68 7.00
CA ASP A 299 -16.13 8.99 5.90
C ASP A 299 -14.79 9.70 5.62
N LEU A 300 -13.78 8.95 5.18
CA LEU A 300 -12.46 9.49 4.86
C LEU A 300 -12.12 9.18 3.41
N GLU A 301 -11.71 10.17 2.63
CA GLU A 301 -11.14 9.98 1.30
C GLU A 301 -9.67 10.35 1.27
N LEU A 302 -8.82 9.41 0.87
CA LEU A 302 -7.41 9.61 0.59
C LEU A 302 -7.24 9.88 -0.91
N ILE A 303 -6.84 11.10 -1.30
CA ILE A 303 -6.66 11.45 -2.72
C ILE A 303 -5.17 11.56 -3.03
N ASN A 304 -4.68 10.64 -3.87
CA ASN A 304 -3.33 10.68 -4.42
C ASN A 304 -3.28 11.56 -5.67
N LEU A 305 -2.72 12.75 -5.54
CA LEU A 305 -2.55 13.75 -6.60
C LEU A 305 -1.15 13.70 -7.24
N GLY A 306 -0.34 12.67 -6.98
CA GLY A 306 1.02 12.58 -7.52
C GLY A 306 2.07 12.07 -6.54
N ALA A 307 1.71 11.73 -5.31
CA ALA A 307 2.64 11.25 -4.30
C ALA A 307 3.02 9.78 -4.51
N GLU A 308 4.08 9.39 -3.83
CA GLU A 308 4.49 7.99 -3.71
C GLU A 308 3.94 7.41 -2.40
N VAL A 309 3.08 6.41 -2.49
CA VAL A 309 2.60 5.66 -1.31
C VAL A 309 3.46 4.41 -1.19
N CYS A 310 4.39 4.41 -0.24
CA CYS A 310 5.31 3.32 0.00
C CYS A 310 4.75 2.36 1.03
N MET A 311 4.74 1.08 0.70
CA MET A 311 4.38 0.00 1.61
C MET A 311 5.59 -0.91 1.78
N PRO A 312 6.20 -0.94 2.97
CA PRO A 312 7.30 -1.86 3.24
C PRO A 312 6.89 -3.33 3.02
N PRO A 313 7.86 -4.24 2.87
CA PRO A 313 7.58 -5.67 2.79
C PRO A 313 6.81 -6.21 4.00
N GLU A 314 5.97 -7.22 3.77
CA GLU A 314 5.16 -7.92 4.79
C GLU A 314 4.23 -6.97 5.58
N PHE A 315 3.79 -5.90 4.93
CA PHE A 315 3.03 -4.83 5.55
C PHE A 315 1.59 -4.75 5.01
N GLU A 316 0.62 -4.47 5.87
CA GLU A 316 -0.79 -4.29 5.48
C GLU A 316 -1.27 -2.89 5.82
N VAL A 317 -1.80 -2.17 4.82
CA VAL A 317 -2.57 -0.94 5.00
C VAL A 317 -4.05 -1.28 4.85
N VAL A 318 -4.82 -1.06 5.91
CA VAL A 318 -6.25 -1.41 5.93
C VAL A 318 -7.11 -0.16 5.79
N MET A 319 -7.81 -0.05 4.66
CA MET A 319 -8.86 0.93 4.44
C MET A 319 -10.11 0.49 5.21
N GLN A 320 -10.36 1.18 6.32
CA GLN A 320 -11.47 0.93 7.23
C GLN A 320 -12.83 1.18 6.56
N PRO A 321 -13.95 0.70 7.13
CA PRO A 321 -15.28 1.02 6.60
C PRO A 321 -15.50 2.53 6.50
N GLY A 322 -16.04 2.98 5.37
CA GLY A 322 -16.20 4.41 5.07
C GLY A 322 -14.92 5.14 4.65
N THR A 323 -13.80 4.42 4.49
CA THR A 323 -12.54 4.98 3.97
C THR A 323 -12.36 4.65 2.50
N GLY A 324 -12.02 5.63 1.68
CA GLY A 324 -11.71 5.46 0.27
C GLY A 324 -10.31 5.92 -0.09
N TYR A 325 -9.78 5.36 -1.17
CA TYR A 325 -8.56 5.79 -1.82
C TYR A 325 -8.86 6.12 -3.28
N THR A 326 -8.63 7.37 -3.68
CA THR A 326 -8.74 7.85 -5.05
C THR A 326 -7.35 8.12 -5.63
N HIS A 327 -7.01 7.40 -6.70
CA HIS A 327 -5.80 7.60 -7.48
C HIS A 327 -6.04 8.57 -8.63
N VAL A 328 -5.37 9.71 -8.62
CA VAL A 328 -5.32 10.66 -9.73
C VAL A 328 -3.98 10.58 -10.45
N ASP A 329 -2.87 10.57 -9.68
CA ASP A 329 -1.51 10.45 -10.19
C ASP A 329 -0.58 9.91 -9.09
N GLY A 330 0.68 9.61 -9.43
CA GLY A 330 1.70 9.11 -8.51
C GLY A 330 1.82 7.59 -8.57
N ASN A 331 2.36 6.98 -7.50
CA ASN A 331 2.65 5.55 -7.47
C ASN A 331 2.20 4.88 -6.17
N LEU A 332 1.78 3.62 -6.29
CA LEU A 332 1.69 2.68 -5.17
C LEU A 332 2.93 1.77 -5.20
N ALA A 333 3.90 2.05 -4.34
CA ALA A 333 5.13 1.28 -4.25
C ALA A 333 4.93 0.13 -3.25
N PHE A 334 4.60 -1.05 -3.77
CA PHE A 334 4.41 -2.26 -2.97
C PHE A 334 5.74 -2.98 -2.72
N GLY A 335 6.07 -3.23 -1.45
CA GLY A 335 7.09 -4.21 -1.08
C GLY A 335 6.61 -5.67 -1.23
N TYR A 336 7.52 -6.61 -1.05
CA TYR A 336 7.21 -8.05 -1.07
C TYR A 336 6.10 -8.40 -0.07
N LYS A 337 5.03 -9.05 -0.55
CA LYS A 337 3.84 -9.40 0.26
C LYS A 337 3.16 -8.22 0.98
N SER A 338 3.45 -6.98 0.59
CA SER A 338 2.70 -5.84 1.09
C SER A 338 1.28 -5.84 0.53
N CYS A 339 0.34 -5.20 1.22
CA CYS A 339 -1.07 -5.28 0.90
C CYS A 339 -1.79 -3.96 1.20
N ILE A 340 -2.66 -3.51 0.29
CA ILE A 340 -3.73 -2.58 0.63
C ILE A 340 -5.03 -3.37 0.69
N ARG A 341 -5.67 -3.39 1.86
CA ARG A 341 -6.94 -4.08 2.08
C ARG A 341 -8.10 -3.11 2.14
N PHE A 342 -9.10 -3.36 1.31
CA PHE A 342 -10.37 -2.65 1.26
C PHE A 342 -11.44 -3.47 1.98
N GLN A 343 -11.87 -3.01 3.15
CA GLN A 343 -12.95 -3.63 3.93
C GLN A 343 -14.35 -3.25 3.41
N TYR A 344 -15.39 -3.78 4.04
CA TYR A 344 -16.78 -3.43 3.75
C TYR A 344 -17.00 -1.91 3.70
N ASN A 345 -17.67 -1.42 2.66
CA ASN A 345 -17.94 0.01 2.44
C ASN A 345 -16.68 0.89 2.33
N SER A 346 -15.53 0.30 2.03
CA SER A 346 -14.33 1.04 1.58
C SER A 346 -14.25 1.02 0.04
N ARG A 347 -13.52 1.97 -0.54
CA ARG A 347 -13.44 2.11 -2.00
C ARG A 347 -12.02 2.31 -2.53
N LEU A 348 -11.74 1.71 -3.68
CA LEU A 348 -10.63 2.07 -4.56
C LEU A 348 -11.21 2.79 -5.78
N THR A 349 -10.79 4.01 -6.05
CA THR A 349 -11.19 4.80 -7.23
C THR A 349 -9.96 5.11 -8.09
N VAL A 350 -10.04 4.88 -9.39
CA VAL A 350 -9.10 5.42 -10.38
C VAL A 350 -9.81 6.56 -11.11
N ALA A 351 -9.35 7.78 -10.86
CA ALA A 351 -9.98 9.03 -11.32
C ALA A 351 -9.98 9.18 -12.85
N PRO A 352 -10.72 10.12 -13.43
CA PRO A 352 -10.92 10.19 -14.88
C PRO A 352 -9.60 10.44 -15.61
N GLY A 353 -9.31 9.61 -16.61
CA GLY A 353 -8.06 9.67 -17.37
C GLY A 353 -6.80 9.26 -16.60
N ALA A 354 -6.90 8.89 -15.32
CA ALA A 354 -5.76 8.45 -14.53
C ALA A 354 -5.36 7.01 -14.89
N GLN A 355 -4.10 6.66 -14.62
CA GLN A 355 -3.59 5.31 -14.72
C GLN A 355 -3.03 4.87 -13.37
N LEU A 356 -3.59 3.80 -12.81
CA LEU A 356 -3.04 3.13 -11.65
C LEU A 356 -2.45 1.79 -12.08
N VAL A 357 -1.14 1.64 -11.93
CA VAL A 357 -0.46 0.34 -12.03
C VAL A 357 -0.30 -0.20 -10.62
N SER A 358 -1.07 -1.24 -10.28
CA SER A 358 -0.97 -1.90 -8.99
C SER A 358 0.11 -2.97 -9.03
N GLY A 359 1.23 -2.66 -8.35
CA GLY A 359 2.40 -3.51 -8.20
C GLY A 359 3.27 -3.63 -9.44
N SER A 360 4.43 -4.24 -9.26
CA SER A 360 5.39 -4.56 -10.33
C SER A 360 5.82 -6.01 -10.17
N ASN A 361 5.70 -6.81 -11.24
CA ASN A 361 6.20 -8.20 -11.27
C ASN A 361 5.68 -9.08 -10.11
N SER A 362 4.36 -9.14 -9.95
CA SER A 362 3.68 -9.88 -8.86
C SER A 362 3.91 -9.32 -7.45
N GLN A 363 4.59 -8.16 -7.27
CA GLN A 363 4.77 -7.58 -5.94
C GLN A 363 3.53 -6.83 -5.46
N GLY A 364 3.26 -6.99 -4.17
CA GLY A 364 2.11 -6.38 -3.53
C GLY A 364 0.81 -7.13 -3.76
N MET A 365 -0.22 -6.68 -3.06
CA MET A 365 -1.56 -7.24 -3.17
C MET A 365 -2.60 -6.12 -3.00
N LEU A 366 -3.65 -6.19 -3.80
CA LEU A 366 -4.91 -5.51 -3.50
C LEU A 366 -5.85 -6.53 -2.88
N ALA A 367 -6.24 -6.29 -1.64
CA ALA A 367 -7.12 -7.17 -0.90
C ALA A 367 -8.52 -6.57 -0.76
N PHE A 368 -9.53 -7.42 -0.81
CA PHE A 368 -10.93 -7.01 -0.74
C PHE A 368 -11.74 -7.94 0.16
N ASP A 369 -12.55 -7.34 1.01
CA ASP A 369 -13.61 -7.99 1.76
C ASP A 369 -14.94 -7.88 0.99
N ASP A 370 -15.96 -8.61 1.44
CA ASP A 370 -17.33 -8.42 0.97
C ASP A 370 -17.82 -6.98 1.16
N GLY A 371 -18.49 -6.44 0.13
CA GLY A 371 -19.05 -5.10 0.13
C GLY A 371 -18.01 -3.99 -0.04
N ALA A 372 -16.75 -4.31 -0.33
CA ALA A 372 -15.79 -3.34 -0.86
C ALA A 372 -16.18 -2.92 -2.29
N TYR A 373 -15.70 -1.75 -2.72
CA TYR A 373 -16.02 -1.17 -4.02
C TYR A 373 -14.78 -0.77 -4.80
N VAL A 374 -14.80 -0.99 -6.12
CA VAL A 374 -13.78 -0.52 -7.06
C VAL A 374 -14.46 0.30 -8.15
N LYS A 375 -13.95 1.51 -8.39
CA LYS A 375 -14.44 2.42 -9.42
C LYS A 375 -13.32 2.77 -10.39
N VAL A 376 -13.51 2.48 -11.67
CA VAL A 376 -12.60 2.91 -12.74
C VAL A 376 -13.36 3.91 -13.61
N GLU A 377 -13.05 5.19 -13.42
CA GLU A 377 -13.80 6.28 -14.04
C GLU A 377 -13.50 6.44 -15.55
N GLU A 378 -14.08 7.46 -16.17
CA GLU A 378 -14.02 7.64 -17.61
C GLU A 378 -12.57 7.74 -18.12
N ASN A 379 -12.24 6.96 -19.15
CA ASN A 379 -10.89 6.84 -19.72
C ASN A 379 -9.77 6.48 -18.70
N ALA A 380 -10.13 6.07 -17.49
CA ALA A 380 -9.18 5.65 -16.48
C ALA A 380 -8.68 4.22 -16.75
N THR A 381 -7.49 3.87 -16.28
CA THR A 381 -6.95 2.52 -16.41
C THR A 381 -6.45 1.99 -15.08
N LEU A 382 -6.97 0.84 -14.65
CA LEU A 382 -6.44 0.04 -13.55
C LEU A 382 -5.68 -1.16 -14.14
N GLU A 383 -4.35 -1.14 -14.07
CA GLU A 383 -3.50 -2.27 -14.43
C GLU A 383 -3.13 -3.04 -13.17
N ILE A 384 -3.45 -4.33 -13.15
CA ILE A 384 -3.15 -5.22 -12.05
C ILE A 384 -1.98 -6.08 -12.49
N ASN A 385 -0.82 -5.83 -11.90
CA ASN A 385 0.42 -6.58 -12.15
C ASN A 385 0.87 -7.32 -10.88
N ASN A 386 -0.08 -7.59 -9.99
CA ASN A 386 0.13 -8.17 -8.67
C ASN A 386 -1.03 -9.10 -8.25
N GLY A 387 -1.06 -9.47 -6.97
CA GLY A 387 -2.10 -10.35 -6.43
C GLY A 387 -3.40 -9.62 -6.10
N ILE A 388 -4.53 -10.20 -6.49
CA ILE A 388 -5.83 -9.88 -5.87
C ILE A 388 -6.09 -10.88 -4.74
N VAL A 389 -6.41 -10.39 -3.55
CA VAL A 389 -6.72 -11.23 -2.39
C VAL A 389 -8.16 -11.07 -1.95
N PHE A 390 -8.86 -12.19 -1.80
CA PHE A 390 -10.20 -12.23 -1.22
C PHE A 390 -10.15 -12.74 0.23
N PHE A 391 -10.62 -11.90 1.15
CA PHE A 391 -10.72 -12.24 2.57
C PHE A 391 -12.11 -12.71 2.95
N ASP A 392 -12.18 -13.79 3.72
CA ASP A 392 -13.46 -14.38 4.10
C ASP A 392 -14.15 -13.53 5.17
N SER A 393 -15.42 -13.20 4.94
CA SER A 393 -16.31 -12.78 6.01
C SER A 393 -16.93 -14.03 6.65
N PRO A 394 -16.51 -14.43 7.87
CA PRO A 394 -16.97 -15.65 8.50
C PRO A 394 -18.47 -15.63 8.85
N TRP A 395 -19.10 -14.45 8.78
CA TRP A 395 -20.50 -14.23 9.14
C TRP A 395 -21.46 -14.39 7.96
N ILE A 396 -20.95 -14.39 6.73
CA ILE A 396 -21.75 -14.52 5.52
C ILE A 396 -21.54 -15.94 5.01
N THR A 397 -22.62 -16.66 4.68
CA THR A 397 -22.55 -18.07 4.21
C THR A 397 -22.93 -18.24 2.74
N GLY A 398 -23.43 -17.18 2.10
CA GLY A 398 -23.77 -17.15 0.67
C GLY A 398 -22.66 -16.56 -0.20
N ASP A 399 -23.04 -16.26 -1.44
CA ASP A 399 -22.23 -15.48 -2.37
C ASP A 399 -21.94 -14.09 -1.79
N GLN A 400 -20.70 -13.66 -1.94
CA GLN A 400 -20.16 -12.40 -1.49
C GLN A 400 -19.61 -11.65 -2.70
N TRP A 401 -19.65 -10.32 -2.66
CA TRP A 401 -19.32 -9.50 -3.82
C TRP A 401 -18.46 -8.30 -3.46
N VAL A 402 -17.42 -8.10 -4.25
CA VAL A 402 -16.80 -6.79 -4.46
C VAL A 402 -17.49 -6.18 -5.67
N ASP A 403 -18.06 -5.00 -5.50
CA ASP A 403 -18.71 -4.28 -6.58
C ASP A 403 -17.67 -3.50 -7.38
N VAL A 404 -17.63 -3.70 -8.70
CA VAL A 404 -16.65 -3.08 -9.59
C VAL A 404 -17.36 -2.40 -10.74
N ASP A 405 -17.23 -1.08 -10.85
CA ASP A 405 -17.80 -0.31 -11.95
C ASP A 405 -16.70 0.23 -12.86
N VAL A 406 -16.84 -0.04 -14.17
CA VAL A 406 -15.91 0.43 -15.20
C VAL A 406 -16.67 1.33 -16.18
N PHE A 407 -16.38 2.62 -16.10
CA PHE A 407 -17.07 3.67 -16.87
C PHE A 407 -16.51 3.81 -18.29
N GLU A 408 -17.12 4.70 -19.08
CA GLU A 408 -16.88 4.84 -20.50
C GLU A 408 -15.40 5.07 -20.83
N GLY A 409 -14.86 4.23 -21.73
CA GLY A 409 -13.44 4.25 -22.11
C GLY A 409 -12.49 3.75 -21.02
N GLY A 410 -12.99 3.54 -19.79
CA GLY A 410 -12.26 2.98 -18.66
C GLY A 410 -11.86 1.52 -18.89
N LYS A 411 -10.76 1.10 -18.27
CA LYS A 411 -10.16 -0.22 -18.48
C LYS A 411 -9.66 -0.84 -17.18
N ILE A 412 -9.94 -2.12 -17.01
CA ILE A 412 -9.22 -2.99 -16.07
C ILE A 412 -8.38 -3.97 -16.89
N VAL A 413 -7.09 -4.07 -16.61
CA VAL A 413 -6.15 -4.96 -17.32
C VAL A 413 -5.42 -5.82 -16.32
N PHE A 414 -5.52 -7.14 -16.46
CA PHE A 414 -4.68 -8.08 -15.71
C PHE A 414 -3.46 -8.45 -16.54
N CYS A 415 -2.28 -8.09 -16.04
CA CYS A 415 -1.00 -8.37 -16.69
C CYS A 415 -0.58 -9.84 -16.52
N GLU A 416 0.44 -10.28 -17.24
CA GLU A 416 0.92 -11.69 -17.25
C GLU A 416 1.28 -12.26 -15.88
N ASN A 417 1.67 -11.39 -14.95
CA ASN A 417 2.10 -11.74 -13.59
C ASN A 417 0.99 -11.58 -12.54
N ALA A 418 -0.24 -11.25 -12.96
CA ALA A 418 -1.36 -11.13 -12.06
C ALA A 418 -1.86 -12.51 -11.62
N TYR A 419 -2.28 -12.61 -10.36
CA TYR A 419 -2.84 -13.84 -9.80
C TYR A 419 -3.95 -13.53 -8.81
N VAL A 420 -4.77 -14.54 -8.51
CA VAL A 420 -5.81 -14.43 -7.48
C VAL A 420 -5.51 -15.40 -6.34
N TYR A 421 -5.60 -14.90 -5.11
CA TYR A 421 -5.56 -15.70 -3.91
C TYR A 421 -6.85 -15.49 -3.13
N SER A 422 -7.45 -16.56 -2.62
CA SER A 422 -8.70 -16.48 -1.87
C SER A 422 -8.56 -17.29 -0.60
N GLN A 423 -8.80 -16.64 0.54
CA GLN A 423 -9.01 -17.32 1.82
C GLN A 423 -10.44 -17.87 1.93
N VAL A 424 -11.31 -17.50 1.00
CA VAL A 424 -12.72 -17.86 1.00
C VAL A 424 -12.91 -19.24 0.37
N PRO A 425 -13.53 -20.21 1.09
CA PRO A 425 -13.88 -21.50 0.54
C PRO A 425 -14.81 -21.37 -0.68
N ASP A 426 -14.72 -22.34 -1.59
CA ASP A 426 -15.64 -22.52 -2.72
C ASP A 426 -15.77 -21.32 -3.69
N LYS A 427 -14.82 -20.37 -3.65
CA LYS A 427 -14.80 -19.16 -4.50
C LYS A 427 -16.08 -18.33 -4.41
N ARG A 428 -16.71 -18.27 -3.22
CA ARG A 428 -17.99 -17.56 -3.03
C ARG A 428 -17.85 -16.04 -2.95
N LEU A 429 -16.67 -15.49 -2.65
CA LEU A 429 -16.37 -14.05 -2.82
C LEU A 429 -15.77 -13.81 -4.20
N LYS A 430 -16.37 -12.90 -4.95
CA LYS A 430 -16.01 -12.60 -6.34
C LYS A 430 -16.08 -11.10 -6.63
N TRP A 431 -15.43 -10.68 -7.70
CA TRP A 431 -15.71 -9.38 -8.32
C TRP A 431 -16.95 -9.48 -9.19
N ARG A 432 -17.92 -8.60 -8.94
CA ARG A 432 -19.03 -8.31 -9.83
C ARG A 432 -18.65 -7.06 -10.63
N ILE A 433 -18.27 -7.25 -11.88
CA ILE A 433 -17.82 -6.19 -12.78
C ILE A 433 -18.99 -5.73 -13.64
N ASN A 434 -19.44 -4.50 -13.46
CA ASN A 434 -20.42 -3.85 -14.32
C ASN A 434 -19.69 -2.95 -15.32
N LEU A 435 -19.89 -3.21 -16.62
CA LEU A 435 -19.31 -2.42 -17.69
C LEU A 435 -20.34 -1.36 -18.12
N TRP A 436 -19.98 -0.09 -17.96
CA TRP A 436 -20.78 1.09 -18.31
C TRP A 436 -20.11 1.83 -19.49
N GLY A 437 -19.94 1.14 -20.62
CA GLY A 437 -19.09 1.59 -21.73
C GLY A 437 -17.57 1.37 -21.53
N GLY A 438 -17.19 0.70 -20.44
CA GLY A 438 -15.81 0.31 -20.13
C GLY A 438 -15.41 -1.07 -20.67
N SER A 439 -14.20 -1.52 -20.35
CA SER A 439 -13.73 -2.85 -20.71
C SER A 439 -12.85 -3.50 -19.64
N VAL A 440 -12.79 -4.83 -19.66
CA VAL A 440 -11.91 -5.62 -18.80
C VAL A 440 -11.15 -6.64 -19.64
N ASP A 441 -9.84 -6.73 -19.42
CA ASP A 441 -8.96 -7.74 -20.01
C ASP A 441 -8.46 -8.70 -18.94
N LEU A 442 -8.99 -9.93 -18.95
CA LEU A 442 -8.60 -11.02 -18.05
C LEU A 442 -7.53 -11.94 -18.67
N SER A 443 -6.91 -11.56 -19.80
CA SER A 443 -6.03 -12.44 -20.56
C SER A 443 -4.76 -12.84 -19.80
N GLY A 444 -4.25 -11.98 -18.91
CA GLY A 444 -3.11 -12.28 -18.03
C GLY A 444 -3.41 -13.28 -16.91
N LEU A 445 -4.68 -13.57 -16.62
CA LEU A 445 -5.06 -14.52 -15.58
C LEU A 445 -5.13 -15.97 -16.08
N SER A 446 -4.83 -16.90 -15.18
CA SER A 446 -5.06 -18.33 -15.38
C SER A 446 -6.56 -18.64 -15.54
N ALA A 447 -6.89 -19.79 -16.12
CA ALA A 447 -8.30 -20.21 -16.25
C ALA A 447 -9.00 -20.37 -14.89
N GLU A 448 -8.25 -20.80 -13.86
CA GLU A 448 -8.76 -20.98 -12.50
C GLU A 448 -9.06 -19.64 -11.82
N ASP A 449 -8.20 -18.65 -12.02
CA ASP A 449 -8.34 -17.30 -11.46
C ASP A 449 -9.49 -16.52 -12.10
N ARG A 450 -9.78 -16.76 -13.38
CA ARG A 450 -10.90 -16.13 -14.09
C ARG A 450 -12.26 -16.45 -13.46
N GLU A 451 -12.39 -17.53 -12.69
CA GLU A 451 -13.63 -17.91 -12.03
C GLU A 451 -14.06 -16.97 -10.89
N TYR A 452 -13.16 -16.10 -10.43
CA TYR A 452 -13.42 -15.07 -9.41
C TYR A 452 -14.05 -13.79 -9.97
N PHE A 453 -14.27 -13.71 -11.28
CA PHE A 453 -14.80 -12.52 -11.95
C PHE A 453 -16.11 -12.84 -12.67
N VAL A 454 -17.14 -12.05 -12.39
CA VAL A 454 -18.43 -12.12 -13.07
C VAL A 454 -18.67 -10.79 -13.76
N ILE A 455 -18.71 -10.81 -15.09
CA ILE A 455 -18.82 -9.61 -15.92
C ILE A 455 -20.27 -9.45 -16.37
N PHE A 456 -20.84 -8.29 -16.10
CA PHE A 456 -22.13 -7.82 -16.58
C PHE A 456 -21.88 -6.75 -17.65
N GLY A 457 -22.32 -7.03 -18.88
CA GLY A 457 -22.14 -6.12 -20.01
C GLY A 457 -23.21 -5.02 -20.07
N ASP A 458 -23.03 -4.11 -21.04
CA ASP A 458 -23.87 -2.97 -21.44
C ASP A 458 -25.32 -3.35 -21.86
N GLU A 459 -26.02 -4.16 -21.08
CA GLU A 459 -27.46 -4.40 -21.28
C GLU A 459 -28.27 -3.19 -20.79
N ASN A 460 -28.15 -2.05 -21.48
CA ASN A 460 -28.98 -0.84 -21.27
C ASN A 460 -29.20 -0.45 -19.80
N VAL A 461 -28.19 -0.63 -18.95
CA VAL A 461 -28.24 -0.16 -17.57
C VAL A 461 -27.64 1.24 -17.59
N SER A 462 -28.27 2.20 -16.92
CA SER A 462 -27.78 3.56 -16.78
C SER A 462 -27.10 3.76 -15.42
N ARG A 463 -26.14 4.69 -15.35
CA ARG A 463 -25.05 4.74 -14.36
C ARG A 463 -25.55 4.88 -12.90
N PRO A 464 -24.83 4.35 -11.88
CA PRO A 464 -25.21 4.50 -10.47
C PRO A 464 -25.15 5.94 -9.95
N ASP A 465 -24.27 6.77 -10.51
CA ASP A 465 -23.94 8.11 -9.99
C ASP A 465 -25.01 9.19 -10.26
N ASP A 466 -26.06 8.87 -11.00
CA ASP A 466 -27.08 9.87 -11.34
C ASP A 466 -28.09 10.09 -10.20
N ILE A 467 -28.09 9.25 -9.16
CA ILE A 467 -28.93 9.43 -7.96
C ILE A 467 -28.06 9.86 -6.77
N VAL A 468 -28.23 11.08 -6.31
CA VAL A 468 -27.60 11.58 -5.08
C VAL A 468 -28.60 11.52 -3.94
N LEU A 469 -28.36 10.66 -2.95
CA LEU A 469 -29.17 10.62 -1.73
C LEU A 469 -28.80 11.81 -0.83
N LEU A 470 -29.80 12.56 -0.37
CA LEU A 470 -29.62 13.70 0.52
C LEU A 470 -29.67 13.24 1.99
N GLY A 471 -28.90 12.20 2.29
CA GLY A 471 -28.83 11.51 3.58
C GLY A 471 -29.79 10.31 3.71
N ASN A 472 -29.51 9.49 4.73
CA ASN A 472 -30.42 8.42 5.15
C ASN A 472 -31.67 9.03 5.82
N PRO A 473 -32.87 8.42 5.64
CA PRO A 473 -34.10 8.90 6.26
C PRO A 473 -34.01 8.79 7.79
N VAL A 474 -33.99 9.93 8.50
CA VAL A 474 -34.07 10.01 9.97
C VAL A 474 -35.54 10.02 10.45
N GLY A 475 -36.49 9.68 9.57
CA GLY A 475 -37.92 9.66 9.85
C GLY A 475 -38.72 8.96 8.75
N GLU A 476 -39.77 9.61 8.26
CA GLU A 476 -40.67 9.06 7.24
C GLU A 476 -40.36 9.53 5.82
N GLU A 477 -39.26 10.25 5.60
CA GLU A 477 -38.93 10.83 4.29
C GLU A 477 -37.49 10.50 3.89
N LEU A 478 -37.30 9.94 2.69
CA LEU A 478 -36.00 9.89 2.01
C LEU A 478 -35.99 10.94 0.92
N ALA A 479 -34.99 11.84 0.95
CA ALA A 479 -34.78 12.84 -0.07
C ALA A 479 -33.62 12.43 -0.99
N PHE A 480 -33.75 12.67 -2.29
CA PHE A 480 -32.69 12.43 -3.28
C PHE A 480 -32.79 13.42 -4.43
N SER A 481 -31.70 13.63 -5.16
CA SER A 481 -31.70 14.33 -6.45
C SER A 481 -31.36 13.36 -7.57
N PHE A 482 -31.92 13.60 -8.75
CA PHE A 482 -31.73 12.78 -9.93
C PHE A 482 -31.88 13.66 -11.17
N ASP A 483 -30.93 13.57 -12.12
CA ASP A 483 -31.03 14.34 -13.37
C ASP A 483 -32.09 13.72 -14.27
N VAL A 484 -33.24 14.39 -14.37
CA VAL A 484 -34.39 14.00 -15.18
C VAL A 484 -34.33 14.51 -16.63
N SER A 485 -33.22 15.15 -17.06
CA SER A 485 -33.15 15.80 -18.36
C SER A 485 -33.42 14.85 -19.53
N GLY A 486 -34.50 15.12 -20.28
CA GLY A 486 -34.82 14.45 -21.53
C GLY A 486 -35.85 13.31 -21.49
N ALA A 487 -36.36 12.90 -20.32
CA ALA A 487 -37.41 11.87 -20.22
C ALA A 487 -38.53 12.27 -19.25
N THR A 488 -39.78 12.04 -19.65
CA THR A 488 -40.98 12.53 -18.94
C THR A 488 -41.67 11.48 -18.05
N ASP A 489 -41.18 10.24 -18.03
CA ASP A 489 -41.81 9.13 -17.31
C ASP A 489 -40.77 8.28 -16.57
N TRP A 490 -40.46 8.69 -15.34
CA TRP A 490 -39.60 7.94 -14.43
C TRP A 490 -40.41 7.26 -13.34
N GLN A 491 -40.24 5.95 -13.17
CA GLN A 491 -40.80 5.16 -12.10
C GLN A 491 -39.80 5.00 -10.96
N VAL A 492 -40.20 5.36 -9.73
CA VAL A 492 -39.40 5.13 -8.53
C VAL A 492 -39.93 3.95 -7.73
N ASP A 493 -39.03 3.03 -7.41
CA ASP A 493 -39.28 1.82 -6.64
C ASP A 493 -38.25 1.64 -5.53
N VAL A 494 -38.64 1.00 -4.43
CA VAL A 494 -37.73 0.61 -3.35
C VAL A 494 -37.82 -0.90 -3.15
N TYR A 495 -36.64 -1.51 -3.03
CA TYR A 495 -36.46 -2.93 -2.78
C TYR A 495 -35.80 -3.16 -1.43
N ASP A 496 -36.20 -4.21 -0.72
CA ASP A 496 -35.49 -4.65 0.48
C ASP A 496 -34.22 -5.46 0.13
N LYS A 497 -33.45 -5.83 1.16
CA LYS A 497 -32.24 -6.65 1.03
C LYS A 497 -32.44 -8.03 0.38
N SER A 498 -33.67 -8.54 0.32
CA SER A 498 -34.00 -9.80 -0.35
C SER A 498 -34.34 -9.62 -1.83
N GLY A 499 -34.36 -8.38 -2.31
CA GLY A 499 -34.79 -8.03 -3.66
C GLY A 499 -36.32 -7.96 -3.81
N ALA A 500 -37.08 -8.02 -2.71
CA ALA A 500 -38.52 -7.85 -2.76
C ALA A 500 -38.86 -6.37 -2.86
N GLN A 501 -39.74 -6.02 -3.79
CA GLN A 501 -40.23 -4.65 -3.95
C GLN A 501 -41.16 -4.31 -2.78
N VAL A 502 -40.74 -3.34 -1.96
CA VAL A 502 -41.45 -2.91 -0.75
C VAL A 502 -42.16 -1.58 -0.92
N LEU A 503 -41.71 -0.77 -1.89
CA LEU A 503 -42.37 0.47 -2.26
C LEU A 503 -42.36 0.61 -3.79
N SER A 504 -43.47 1.08 -4.33
CA SER A 504 -43.61 1.40 -5.75
C SER A 504 -44.60 2.52 -5.85
N ARG A 505 -44.12 3.73 -6.14
CA ARG A 505 -44.94 4.89 -6.54
C ARG A 505 -44.08 6.14 -6.54
N MET A 506 -43.72 6.58 -7.73
CA MET A 506 -43.67 7.98 -8.12
C MET A 506 -43.51 8.01 -9.64
N GLN A 507 -44.35 8.78 -10.34
CA GLN A 507 -43.95 9.34 -11.63
C GLN A 507 -43.23 10.64 -11.29
N LEU A 508 -41.93 10.74 -11.58
CA LEU A 508 -41.24 12.02 -11.47
C LEU A 508 -41.73 12.88 -12.65
N GLN A 509 -42.49 13.93 -12.37
CA GLN A 509 -42.89 14.94 -13.37
C GLN A 509 -42.12 16.24 -13.09
N ASP A 510 -41.39 16.70 -14.11
CA ASP A 510 -40.69 17.99 -14.34
C ASP A 510 -39.89 18.68 -13.20
N ASP A 511 -38.67 19.10 -13.58
CA ASP A 511 -37.79 20.18 -13.08
C ASP A 511 -37.54 20.34 -11.57
N ALA A 512 -37.77 19.29 -10.76
CA ALA A 512 -37.34 19.30 -9.37
C ALA A 512 -35.92 18.71 -9.23
N ASP A 513 -34.95 19.53 -8.83
CA ASP A 513 -33.60 19.07 -8.41
C ASP A 513 -33.65 18.21 -7.13
N ARG A 514 -34.84 18.02 -6.54
CA ARG A 514 -35.04 17.29 -5.29
C ARG A 514 -36.37 16.56 -5.29
N PHE A 515 -36.29 15.26 -5.06
CA PHE A 515 -37.40 14.36 -4.86
C PHE A 515 -37.44 13.86 -3.43
N VAL A 516 -38.65 13.53 -2.95
CA VAL A 516 -38.87 13.01 -1.61
C VAL A 516 -39.82 11.83 -1.71
N ILE A 517 -39.41 10.67 -1.17
CA ILE A 517 -40.28 9.50 -1.04
C ILE A 517 -40.69 9.32 0.42
N ASP A 518 -41.98 9.03 0.62
CA ASP A 518 -42.51 8.61 1.91
C ASP A 518 -42.05 7.18 2.20
N THR A 519 -41.25 7.03 3.24
CA THR A 519 -40.72 5.75 3.72
C THR A 519 -41.47 5.24 4.94
N SER A 520 -42.54 5.89 5.43
CA SER A 520 -43.28 5.52 6.65
C SER A 520 -43.67 4.03 6.73
N ALA A 521 -43.96 3.40 5.59
CA ALA A 521 -44.30 1.99 5.49
C ALA A 521 -43.11 1.02 5.57
N LEU A 522 -41.87 1.53 5.49
CA LEU A 522 -40.65 0.73 5.58
C LEU A 522 -40.26 0.51 7.04
N ALA A 523 -39.87 -0.71 7.38
CA ALA A 523 -39.26 -1.03 8.67
C ALA A 523 -37.82 -0.47 8.75
N ALA A 524 -37.24 -0.46 9.95
CA ALA A 524 -35.81 -0.19 10.07
C ALA A 524 -35.00 -1.28 9.32
N GLY A 525 -34.08 -0.87 8.46
CA GLY A 525 -33.34 -1.79 7.61
C GLY A 525 -32.66 -1.14 6.40
N TYR A 526 -32.06 -2.00 5.58
CA TYR A 526 -31.34 -1.62 4.37
C TYR A 526 -32.22 -1.78 3.12
N TYR A 527 -32.18 -0.79 2.23
CA TYR A 527 -33.03 -0.69 1.06
C TYR A 527 -32.26 -0.20 -0.18
N ILE A 528 -32.79 -0.56 -1.35
CA ILE A 528 -32.30 -0.11 -2.66
C ILE A 528 -33.39 0.72 -3.32
N LEU A 529 -33.13 2.00 -3.54
CA LEU A 529 -33.89 2.88 -4.41
C LEU A 529 -33.56 2.55 -5.87
N LYS A 530 -34.56 2.36 -6.72
CA LYS A 530 -34.41 2.26 -8.17
C LYS A 530 -35.28 3.29 -8.88
N ILE A 531 -34.72 3.97 -9.88
CA ILE A 531 -35.44 4.89 -10.77
C ILE A 531 -35.37 4.31 -12.18
N ARG A 532 -36.51 4.11 -12.83
CA ARG A 532 -36.62 3.43 -14.13
C ARG A 532 -37.34 4.31 -15.15
N GLY A 533 -36.78 4.50 -16.33
CA GLY A 533 -37.40 5.28 -17.41
C GLY A 533 -36.86 4.86 -18.77
N GLU A 534 -37.23 5.60 -19.82
CA GLU A 534 -36.79 5.28 -21.19
C GLU A 534 -35.27 5.35 -21.37
N ALA A 535 -34.59 6.22 -20.63
CA ALA A 535 -33.14 6.37 -20.69
C ALA A 535 -32.36 5.32 -19.85
N GLY A 536 -33.05 4.53 -19.02
CA GLY A 536 -32.43 3.41 -18.31
C GLY A 536 -32.99 3.14 -16.91
N THR A 537 -32.25 2.35 -16.14
CA THR A 537 -32.52 2.05 -14.73
C THR A 537 -31.33 2.46 -13.88
N TYR A 538 -31.59 3.30 -12.89
CA TYR A 538 -30.62 3.87 -11.95
C TYR A 538 -30.90 3.33 -10.55
N SER A 539 -29.89 3.26 -9.68
CA SER A 539 -30.10 2.76 -8.31
C SER A 539 -29.19 3.38 -7.27
N ALA A 540 -29.71 3.58 -6.05
CA ALA A 540 -28.97 4.04 -4.88
C ALA A 540 -29.34 3.22 -3.64
N ARG A 541 -28.45 3.14 -2.66
CA ARG A 541 -28.59 2.32 -1.44
C ARG A 541 -28.81 3.22 -0.22
N PHE A 542 -29.78 2.92 0.65
CA PHE A 542 -30.03 3.70 1.88
C PHE A 542 -30.40 2.82 3.07
N VAL A 543 -30.22 3.38 4.28
CA VAL A 543 -30.57 2.75 5.55
C VAL A 543 -31.70 3.54 6.20
N LYS A 544 -32.79 2.86 6.59
CA LYS A 544 -33.83 3.42 7.43
C LYS A 544 -33.59 3.05 8.89
N SER A 545 -33.50 4.06 9.74
CA SER A 545 -33.31 3.92 11.20
C SER A 545 -34.60 3.64 11.95
#